data_AF-A0A7J2KAJ2-F1
#
_entry.id   AF-A0A7J2KAJ2-F1
#
_cell.length_a   1.000
_cell.length_b   1.000
_cell.length_c   1.000
_cell.angle_alpha   90.00
_cell.angle_beta   90.00
_cell.angle_gamma   90.00
#
_symmetry.space_group_name_H-M   'P 1'
#
loop_
_entity.id
_entity.type
_entity.pdbx_description
1 polymer ?
#
loop_
_entity_poly.entity_id
_entity_poly.type
_entity_poly.pdbx_seq_one_letter_code
_entity_poly.pdbx_strand_id
1 'polypeptide(L)'
;MSEWIENHSRAYKLPKEIVEKYYAIWRRGLYKNKVVSLIYVDDKSISELHNYYSEIYYYLGALRAIVEVYPHQITSLYYPLKARARVVSIEKGLRISDELVIVSYESLYSKPLYLGGKLLVEGALYKVKGPHERLELLIGVREHRGFIKPL
;
A
#
# COMPACT_ATOMS: atom_id res chain seq x y z
N MET A 1 -9.02 -2.30 20.77
CA MET A 1 -9.59 -2.15 19.41
C MET A 1 -10.17 -0.75 19.20
N SER A 2 -11.15 -0.34 20.02
CA SER A 2 -11.80 0.99 19.91
C SER A 2 -10.82 2.17 19.83
N GLU A 3 -9.89 2.30 20.80
CA GLU A 3 -8.91 3.39 20.82
C GLU A 3 -8.04 3.47 19.55
N TRP A 4 -7.65 2.32 18.98
CA TRP A 4 -6.86 2.27 17.75
C TRP A 4 -7.68 2.82 16.57
N ILE A 5 -8.95 2.42 16.45
CA ILE A 5 -9.87 2.89 15.41
C ILE A 5 -10.08 4.39 15.54
N GLU A 6 -10.26 4.91 16.76
CA GLU A 6 -10.44 6.33 17.02
C GLU A 6 -9.20 7.15 16.66
N ASN A 7 -8.01 6.67 17.02
CA ASN A 7 -6.76 7.34 16.71
C ASN A 7 -6.52 7.39 15.20
N HIS A 8 -6.78 6.31 14.46
CA HIS A 8 -6.58 6.27 13.01
C HIS A 8 -7.70 7.00 12.26
N SER A 9 -8.95 6.95 12.73
CA SER A 9 -10.05 7.75 12.18
C SER A 9 -9.73 9.24 12.24
N ARG A 10 -9.21 9.73 13.38
CA ARG A 10 -8.76 11.13 13.51
C ARG A 10 -7.55 11.45 12.64
N ALA A 11 -6.51 10.61 12.67
CA ALA A 11 -5.26 10.86 11.94
C ALA A 11 -5.43 10.86 10.42
N TYR A 12 -6.32 10.00 9.90
CA TYR A 12 -6.58 9.84 8.47
C TYR A 12 -7.84 10.56 7.98
N LYS A 13 -8.61 11.19 8.89
CA LYS A 13 -9.91 11.81 8.60
C LYS A 13 -10.88 10.86 7.88
N LEU A 14 -10.90 9.60 8.33
CA LEU A 14 -11.75 8.54 7.77
C LEU A 14 -12.86 8.14 8.75
N PRO A 15 -14.05 7.76 8.27
CA PRO A 15 -15.10 7.19 9.12
C PRO A 15 -14.60 5.95 9.87
N LYS A 16 -15.07 5.75 11.10
CA LYS A 16 -14.64 4.63 11.96
C LYS A 16 -14.94 3.27 11.29
N GLU A 17 -16.06 3.17 10.59
CA GLU A 17 -16.54 1.98 9.88
C GLU A 17 -15.59 1.59 8.74
N ILE A 18 -14.93 2.56 8.11
CA ILE A 18 -13.90 2.32 7.11
C ILE A 18 -12.60 1.87 7.77
N VAL A 19 -12.23 2.51 8.88
CA VAL A 19 -10.99 2.19 9.61
C VAL A 19 -11.03 0.80 10.25
N GLU A 20 -12.20 0.34 10.68
CA GLU A 20 -12.44 -1.03 11.14
C GLU A 20 -12.04 -2.08 10.11
N LYS A 21 -12.26 -1.81 8.82
CA LYS A 21 -11.84 -2.70 7.73
C LYS A 21 -10.32 -2.86 7.68
N TYR A 22 -9.56 -1.86 8.13
CA TYR A 22 -8.08 -1.90 8.21
C TYR A 22 -7.54 -2.58 9.48
N TYR A 23 -8.36 -2.73 10.52
CA TYR A 23 -7.92 -3.31 11.78
C TYR A 23 -7.56 -4.79 11.63
N ALA A 24 -6.29 -5.13 11.89
CA ALA A 24 -5.78 -6.49 11.93
C ALA A 24 -5.31 -6.85 13.35
N ILE A 25 -6.03 -7.76 14.00
CA ILE A 25 -5.69 -8.24 15.35
C ILE A 25 -4.33 -8.94 15.39
N TRP A 26 -4.01 -9.71 14.34
CA TRP A 26 -2.72 -10.41 14.17
C TRP A 26 -1.51 -9.48 13.99
N ARG A 27 -1.72 -8.15 13.92
CA ARG A 27 -0.65 -7.15 13.85
C ARG A 27 -0.57 -6.29 15.11
N ARG A 28 -1.26 -6.67 16.19
CA ARG A 28 -1.29 -5.91 17.44
C ARG A 28 -0.30 -6.47 18.43
N GLY A 29 0.46 -5.58 19.05
CA GLY A 29 1.30 -5.90 20.20
C GLY A 29 1.02 -4.97 21.36
N LEU A 30 1.54 -5.33 22.54
CA LEU A 30 1.58 -4.47 23.72
C LEU A 30 3.03 -4.10 24.00
N TYR A 31 3.35 -2.81 24.00
CA TYR A 31 4.68 -2.31 24.34
C TYR A 31 4.56 -1.16 25.34
N LYS A 32 5.17 -1.31 26.52
CA LYS A 32 5.10 -0.32 27.63
C LYS A 32 3.66 0.13 27.91
N ASN A 33 2.74 -0.84 28.05
CA ASN A 33 1.30 -0.63 28.29
C ASN A 33 0.56 0.17 27.18
N LYS A 34 1.14 0.29 25.99
CA LYS A 34 0.50 0.90 24.82
C LYS A 34 0.28 -0.14 23.72
N VAL A 35 -0.88 -0.09 23.08
CA VAL A 35 -1.19 -0.93 21.91
C VAL A 35 -0.39 -0.41 20.72
N VAL A 36 0.42 -1.27 20.10
CA VAL A 36 1.26 -0.94 18.95
C VAL A 36 0.89 -1.74 17.71
N SER A 37 1.25 -1.21 16.54
CA SER A 37 1.26 -1.93 15.26
C SER A 37 2.59 -2.61 15.07
N LEU A 38 2.59 -3.93 14.90
CA LEU A 38 3.75 -4.68 14.45
C LEU A 38 3.77 -4.70 12.92
N ILE A 39 4.92 -4.38 12.34
CA ILE A 39 5.18 -4.49 10.90
C ILE A 39 6.52 -5.20 10.72
N TYR A 40 6.56 -6.19 9.85
CA TYR A 40 7.78 -6.90 9.53
C TYR A 40 8.60 -6.08 8.53
N VAL A 41 9.91 -6.21 8.59
CA VAL A 41 10.82 -5.70 7.55
C VAL A 41 11.44 -6.92 6.91
N ASP A 42 11.46 -6.97 5.58
CA ASP A 42 12.07 -8.11 4.87
C ASP A 42 13.57 -7.82 4.76
N ASP A 43 14.42 -8.74 5.22
CA ASP A 43 15.88 -8.64 5.08
C ASP A 43 16.29 -8.55 3.60
N LYS A 44 15.48 -9.07 2.67
CA LYS A 44 15.70 -8.86 1.23
C LYS A 44 15.49 -7.41 0.81
N SER A 45 14.67 -6.64 1.51
CA SER A 45 14.55 -5.19 1.29
C SER A 45 15.85 -4.46 1.64
N ILE A 46 16.67 -5.01 2.54
CA ILE A 46 18.03 -4.52 2.81
C ILE A 46 18.96 -4.88 1.64
N SER A 47 18.82 -6.07 1.04
CA SER A 47 19.57 -6.44 -0.17
C SER A 47 19.16 -5.65 -1.41
N GLU A 48 17.90 -5.24 -1.54
CA GLU A 48 17.41 -4.35 -2.61
C GLU A 48 18.10 -2.97 -2.58
N LEU A 49 18.63 -2.52 -1.42
CA LEU A 49 19.46 -1.30 -1.35
C LEU A 49 20.73 -1.40 -2.21
N HIS A 50 21.25 -2.61 -2.44
CA HIS A 50 22.40 -2.81 -3.33
C HIS A 50 22.01 -2.71 -4.83
N ASN A 51 20.75 -3.04 -5.16
CA ASN A 51 20.21 -2.93 -6.53
C ASN A 51 19.59 -1.55 -6.82
N TYR A 52 19.58 -0.64 -5.85
CA TYR A 52 18.97 0.69 -6.00
C TYR A 52 19.59 1.52 -7.13
N TYR A 53 20.85 1.23 -7.50
CA TYR A 53 21.52 1.86 -8.64
C TYR A 53 21.16 1.26 -10.01
N SER A 54 20.41 0.14 -10.04
CA SER A 54 20.00 -0.52 -11.28
C SER A 54 18.62 -0.10 -11.80
N GLU A 55 17.85 0.61 -10.99
CA GLU A 55 16.49 1.04 -11.32
C GLU A 55 16.36 2.57 -11.38
N ILE A 56 15.61 3.05 -12.37
CA ILE A 56 15.29 4.47 -12.54
C ILE A 56 13.77 4.64 -12.47
N TYR A 57 13.32 5.53 -11.59
CA TYR A 57 11.92 5.81 -11.31
C TYR A 57 11.49 7.09 -12.03
N TYR A 58 10.56 6.96 -12.97
CA TYR A 58 9.97 8.08 -13.70
C TYR A 58 8.57 8.37 -13.18
N TYR A 59 8.39 9.52 -12.55
CA TYR A 59 7.07 9.96 -12.09
C TYR A 59 6.16 10.27 -13.27
N LEU A 60 4.98 9.64 -13.31
CA LEU A 60 3.99 9.78 -14.37
C LEU A 60 2.73 10.57 -13.95
N GLY A 61 2.69 11.07 -12.71
CA GLY A 61 1.54 11.78 -12.15
C GLY A 61 0.77 10.96 -11.11
N ALA A 62 -0.31 11.54 -10.58
CA ALA A 62 -1.21 10.83 -9.68
C ALA A 62 -2.17 9.92 -10.47
N LEU A 63 -2.49 8.75 -9.92
CA LEU A 63 -3.46 7.80 -10.47
C LEU A 63 -4.48 7.44 -9.40
N ARG A 64 -5.75 7.39 -9.79
CA ARG A 64 -6.86 6.85 -9.02
C ARG A 64 -7.56 5.76 -9.83
N ALA A 65 -7.60 4.55 -9.31
CA ALA A 65 -8.08 3.38 -10.04
C ALA A 65 -8.81 2.40 -9.10
N ILE A 66 -9.76 1.66 -9.66
CA ILE A 66 -10.24 0.41 -9.07
C ILE A 66 -9.31 -0.69 -9.55
N VAL A 67 -8.77 -1.44 -8.60
CA VAL A 67 -7.84 -2.53 -8.85
C VAL A 67 -8.34 -3.81 -8.18
N GLU A 68 -7.94 -4.94 -8.72
CA GLU A 68 -8.14 -6.25 -8.13
C GLU A 68 -6.79 -6.78 -7.64
N VAL A 69 -6.63 -6.87 -6.32
CA VAL A 69 -5.41 -7.34 -5.66
C VAL A 69 -5.52 -8.85 -5.44
N TYR A 70 -4.50 -9.60 -5.87
CA TYR A 70 -4.44 -11.03 -5.57
C TYR A 70 -4.30 -11.27 -4.06
N PRO A 71 -5.10 -12.16 -3.46
CA PRO A 71 -5.10 -12.36 -2.02
C PRO A 71 -3.82 -13.08 -1.56
N HIS A 72 -3.52 -12.95 -0.27
CA HIS A 72 -2.46 -13.65 0.47
C HIS A 72 -1.03 -13.42 -0.04
N GLN A 73 -0.78 -12.31 -0.74
CA GLN A 73 0.57 -11.90 -1.11
C GLN A 73 1.38 -11.54 0.14
N ILE A 74 2.33 -12.40 0.51
CA ILE A 74 3.15 -12.27 1.73
C ILE A 74 3.85 -10.90 1.81
N THR A 75 4.28 -10.35 0.67
CA THR A 75 4.90 -9.02 0.56
C THR A 75 4.04 -7.86 1.06
N SER A 76 2.73 -8.05 1.20
CA SER A 76 1.81 -7.05 1.78
C SER A 76 1.87 -6.99 3.32
N LEU A 77 2.63 -7.87 3.96
CA LEU A 77 2.86 -7.91 5.40
C LEU A 77 4.20 -7.28 5.84
N TYR A 78 5.10 -7.02 4.89
CA TYR A 78 6.43 -6.46 5.11
C TYR A 78 6.47 -5.00 4.69
N TYR A 79 7.29 -4.19 5.35
CA TYR A 79 7.49 -2.78 4.99
C TYR A 79 8.64 -2.62 3.98
N PRO A 80 8.47 -1.81 2.90
CA PRO A 80 7.20 -1.22 2.45
C PRO A 80 6.24 -2.29 1.94
N LEU A 81 4.93 -2.08 2.11
CA LEU A 81 3.93 -3.07 1.71
C LEU A 81 3.89 -3.15 0.19
N LYS A 82 4.10 -4.33 -0.40
CA LYS A 82 4.03 -4.53 -1.84
C LYS A 82 2.94 -5.53 -2.21
N ALA A 83 2.11 -5.21 -3.21
CA ALA A 83 1.12 -6.14 -3.75
C ALA A 83 0.94 -5.94 -5.25
N ARG A 84 0.93 -7.04 -6.02
CA ARG A 84 0.57 -7.04 -7.43
C ARG A 84 -0.95 -6.92 -7.57
N ALA A 85 -1.38 -6.15 -8.56
CA ALA A 85 -2.79 -5.90 -8.80
C ALA A 85 -3.08 -5.76 -10.29
N ARG A 86 -4.31 -6.12 -10.67
CA ARG A 86 -4.87 -5.88 -11.99
C ARG A 86 -5.72 -4.61 -11.98
N VAL A 87 -5.52 -3.71 -12.94
CA VAL A 87 -6.37 -2.53 -13.15
C VAL A 87 -7.73 -3.01 -13.65
N VAL A 88 -8.80 -2.64 -12.94
CA VAL A 88 -10.19 -2.88 -13.36
C VAL A 88 -10.73 -1.66 -14.09
N SER A 89 -10.49 -0.47 -13.52
CA SER A 89 -10.87 0.80 -14.15
C SER A 89 -10.02 1.96 -13.60
N ILE A 90 -9.86 3.01 -14.39
CA ILE A 90 -9.15 4.22 -14.00
C ILE A 90 -10.17 5.35 -13.85
N GLU A 91 -10.30 5.90 -12.64
CA GLU A 91 -11.20 7.02 -12.35
C GLU A 91 -10.53 8.38 -12.68
N LYS A 92 -9.21 8.48 -12.46
CA LYS A 92 -8.42 9.70 -12.73
C LYS A 92 -6.96 9.35 -12.97
N GLY A 93 -6.32 10.05 -13.92
CA GLY A 93 -4.89 9.92 -14.19
C GLY A 93 -4.58 9.28 -15.54
N LEU A 94 -3.32 8.90 -15.74
CA LEU A 94 -2.83 8.33 -16.98
C LEU A 94 -3.47 6.94 -17.23
N ARG A 95 -3.89 6.67 -18.47
CA ARG A 95 -4.27 5.31 -18.88
C ARG A 95 -3.04 4.43 -18.94
N ILE A 96 -3.09 3.29 -18.27
CA ILE A 96 -1.97 2.36 -18.13
C ILE A 96 -2.37 0.94 -18.55
N SER A 97 -1.39 0.05 -18.61
CA SER A 97 -1.58 -1.38 -18.78
C SER A 97 -2.42 -2.01 -17.67
N ASP A 98 -2.84 -3.24 -17.89
CA ASP A 98 -3.71 -3.98 -16.99
C ASP A 98 -3.06 -4.38 -15.66
N GLU A 99 -1.74 -4.28 -15.51
CA GLU A 99 -1.04 -4.67 -14.27
C GLU A 99 -0.23 -3.52 -13.67
N LEU A 100 -0.19 -3.49 -12.33
CA LEU A 100 0.67 -2.61 -11.56
C LEU A 100 1.09 -3.25 -10.23
N VAL A 101 2.16 -2.73 -9.63
CA VAL A 101 2.55 -3.04 -8.25
C VAL A 101 2.15 -1.89 -7.35
N ILE A 102 1.33 -2.16 -6.34
CA ILE A 102 1.01 -1.21 -5.29
C ILE A 102 2.13 -1.25 -4.27
N VAL A 103 2.71 -0.10 -3.95
CA VAL A 103 3.75 0.06 -2.92
C VAL A 103 3.24 1.06 -1.88
N SER A 104 3.00 0.60 -0.65
CA SER A 104 2.53 1.45 0.44
C SER A 104 3.57 1.61 1.53
N TYR A 105 3.92 2.86 1.81
CA TYR A 105 4.68 3.27 2.98
C TYR A 105 3.78 3.55 4.20
N GLU A 106 2.46 3.34 4.06
CA GLU A 106 1.52 3.40 5.18
C GLU A 106 1.15 1.97 5.61
N SER A 107 1.59 1.59 6.82
CA SER A 107 1.34 0.25 7.36
C SER A 107 -0.15 -0.04 7.63
N LEU A 108 -1.00 0.99 7.62
CA LEU A 108 -2.46 0.89 7.78
C LEU A 108 -3.10 -0.07 6.76
N TYR A 109 -2.57 -0.09 5.53
CA TYR A 109 -3.19 -0.81 4.41
C TYR A 109 -2.74 -2.27 4.25
N SER A 110 -1.97 -2.82 5.20
CA SER A 110 -1.51 -4.21 5.10
C SER A 110 -2.65 -5.22 5.08
N LYS A 111 -3.68 -5.05 5.92
CA LYS A 111 -4.84 -5.95 5.93
C LYS A 111 -5.58 -5.97 4.59
N PRO A 112 -6.02 -4.83 4.02
CA PRO A 112 -6.73 -4.86 2.75
C PRO A 112 -5.84 -5.36 1.60
N LEU A 113 -4.54 -5.07 1.59
CA LEU A 113 -3.62 -5.62 0.59
C LEU A 113 -3.41 -7.14 0.75
N TYR A 114 -3.35 -7.64 1.99
CA TYR A 114 -3.17 -9.07 2.26
C TYR A 114 -4.43 -9.88 1.98
N LEU A 115 -5.61 -9.37 2.34
CA LEU A 115 -6.87 -10.05 2.05
C LEU A 115 -7.21 -10.02 0.56
N GLY A 116 -6.68 -9.04 -0.19
CA GLY A 116 -6.92 -8.88 -1.62
C GLY A 116 -8.35 -8.44 -1.94
N GLY A 117 -8.76 -8.69 -3.19
CA GLY A 117 -10.07 -8.30 -3.71
C GLY A 117 -10.06 -6.92 -4.38
N LYS A 118 -11.25 -6.35 -4.58
CA LYS A 118 -11.42 -5.06 -5.24
C LYS A 118 -11.14 -3.90 -4.28
N LEU A 119 -10.18 -3.07 -4.64
CA LEU A 119 -9.78 -1.90 -3.88
C LEU A 119 -9.87 -0.64 -4.76
N LEU A 120 -10.36 0.45 -4.21
CA LEU A 120 -10.13 1.78 -4.75
C LEU A 120 -8.78 2.27 -4.21
N VAL A 121 -7.86 2.59 -5.12
CA VAL A 121 -6.52 3.06 -4.78
C VAL A 121 -6.23 4.40 -5.42
N GLU A 122 -5.55 5.26 -4.69
CA GLU A 122 -5.02 6.53 -5.18
C GLU A 122 -3.57 6.66 -4.74
N GLY A 123 -2.68 7.09 -5.63
CA GLY A 123 -1.25 7.18 -5.34
C GLY A 123 -0.45 7.91 -6.43
N ALA A 124 0.86 8.02 -6.21
CA ALA A 124 1.81 8.52 -7.20
C ALA A 124 2.23 7.38 -8.14
N LEU A 125 1.95 7.50 -9.42
CA LEU A 125 2.28 6.50 -10.43
C LEU A 125 3.71 6.72 -10.93
N TYR A 126 4.49 5.65 -10.96
CA TYR A 126 5.85 5.62 -11.50
C TYR A 126 5.99 4.54 -12.56
N LYS A 127 6.77 4.83 -13.60
CA LYS A 127 7.39 3.79 -14.43
C LYS A 127 8.77 3.51 -13.88
N VAL A 128 9.01 2.26 -13.50
CA VAL A 128 10.32 1.78 -13.07
C VAL A 128 11.00 1.15 -14.28
N LYS A 129 12.17 1.66 -14.65
CA LYS A 129 13.04 1.07 -15.69
C LYS A 129 14.25 0.41 -15.06
N GLY A 130 14.68 -0.71 -15.60
CA GLY A 130 15.79 -1.51 -15.09
C GLY A 130 15.66 -2.95 -15.58
N PRO A 131 16.24 -3.93 -14.86
CA PRO A 131 16.11 -5.36 -15.18
C PRO A 131 14.66 -5.86 -15.21
N HIS A 132 13.77 -5.20 -14.46
CA HIS A 132 12.36 -5.55 -14.35
C HIS A 132 11.48 -4.31 -14.55
N GLU A 133 11.23 -3.96 -15.82
CA GLU A 133 10.31 -2.86 -16.15
C GLU A 133 8.91 -3.13 -15.60
N ARG A 134 8.35 -2.13 -14.90
CA ARG A 134 7.00 -2.23 -14.30
C ARG A 134 6.41 -0.86 -14.02
N LEU A 135 5.12 -0.85 -13.72
CA LEU A 135 4.43 0.29 -13.14
C LEU A 135 4.26 0.10 -11.64
N GLU A 136 4.58 1.13 -10.87
CA GLU A 136 4.35 1.15 -9.44
C GLU A 136 3.42 2.30 -9.05
N LEU A 137 2.45 2.02 -8.18
CA LEU A 137 1.59 3.02 -7.57
C LEU A 137 1.97 3.17 -6.10
N LEU A 138 2.64 4.28 -5.80
CA LEU A 138 3.21 4.57 -4.49
C LEU A 138 2.19 5.32 -3.61
N ILE A 139 2.03 4.87 -2.38
CA ILE A 139 1.11 5.44 -1.38
C ILE A 139 1.91 5.82 -0.13
N GLY A 140 1.63 6.99 0.42
CA GLY A 140 2.36 7.56 1.55
C GLY A 140 3.64 8.30 1.17
N VAL A 141 3.78 8.72 -0.09
CA VAL A 141 4.93 9.50 -0.58
C VAL A 141 4.64 11.01 -0.59
N ARG A 142 5.70 11.83 -0.71
CA ARG A 142 5.60 13.29 -0.60
C ARG A 142 4.84 13.91 -1.78
N GLU A 143 5.02 13.35 -2.96
CA GLU A 143 4.44 13.80 -4.22
C GLU A 143 2.92 13.66 -4.23
N HIS A 144 2.42 12.55 -3.67
CA HIS A 144 1.00 12.30 -3.50
C HIS A 144 0.78 11.31 -2.36
N ARG A 145 0.06 11.73 -1.31
CA ARG A 145 -0.17 10.87 -0.14
C ARG A 145 -0.97 9.61 -0.49
N GLY A 146 -2.02 9.76 -1.30
CA GLY A 146 -2.84 8.64 -1.73
C GLY A 146 -3.63 7.94 -0.61
N PHE A 147 -4.32 6.85 -0.96
CA PHE A 147 -5.03 5.97 -0.02
C PHE A 147 -5.34 4.61 -0.65
N ILE A 148 -5.71 3.63 0.19
CA ILE A 148 -6.30 2.35 -0.22
C ILE A 148 -7.62 2.16 0.52
N LYS A 149 -8.70 1.87 -0.21
CA LYS A 149 -10.04 1.64 0.34
C LYS A 149 -10.66 0.36 -0.24
N PRO A 150 -11.00 -0.64 0.58
CA PRO A 150 -11.82 -1.78 0.18
C PRO A 150 -13.19 -1.35 -0.33
N LEU A 151 -13.60 -1.93 -1.44
CA LEU A 151 -14.94 -1.77 -2.01
C LEU A 151 -15.91 -2.79 -1.43
#